data_AF-A0A200Q8X7-F1
#
_entry.id   AF-A0A200Q8X7-F1
#
_cell.length_a   1.000
_cell.length_b   1.000
_cell.length_c   1.000
_cell.angle_alpha   90.00
_cell.angle_beta   90.00
_cell.angle_gamma   90.00
#
_symmetry.space_group_name_H-M   'P 1'
#
loop_
_entity.id
_entity.type
_entity.pdbx_description
1 polymer ?
#
loop_
_entity_poly.entity_id
_entity_poly.type
_entity_poly.pdbx_seq_one_letter_code
_entity_poly.pdbx_strand_id
1 'polypeptide(L)'
;MDTEFPGVIYRPTTGNPIADKTLIRHQSPLDRYFYLKENVDVLKLIQVGLTLSDADGNLPDFGTDTCYIWEFNFRDFDITKDYYDVDSIILLKKQGIDFEKNREMGIDSEEFAYLLLLSGLVGNYSFVTWITFHSGYDFAYLIKVLTGRLLPDHLGDFMELVNVFFGSRVYDIKYMMKFCNCLYGGLERVAKTLEVDREAGKCHQAGSDSLLTLKTFMKMYSKFFSHENIHQRYSGILYGFEVREKDGEI
;
A
#
# COMPACT_ATOMS: atom_id res chain seq x y z
N MET A 1 -6.10 2.56 -0.55
CA MET A 1 -4.83 3.31 -0.60
C MET A 1 -3.81 2.48 -1.35
N ASP A 2 -2.94 3.14 -2.10
CA ASP A 2 -1.82 2.53 -2.84
C ASP A 2 -0.67 3.55 -2.96
N THR A 3 0.57 3.11 -3.20
CA THR A 3 1.73 4.00 -3.37
C THR A 3 2.60 3.63 -4.57
N GLU A 4 3.23 4.64 -5.18
CA GLU A 4 4.30 4.43 -6.15
C GLU A 4 5.64 4.90 -5.59
N PHE A 5 6.66 4.09 -5.82
CA PHE A 5 8.02 4.31 -5.31
C PHE A 5 9.05 3.69 -6.27
N PRO A 6 10.35 4.04 -6.16
CA PRO A 6 11.34 3.69 -7.17
C PRO A 6 11.84 2.24 -7.07
N GLY A 7 10.93 1.30 -6.80
CA GLY A 7 11.19 -0.14 -6.75
C GLY A 7 11.96 -0.60 -5.51
N VAL A 8 12.80 -1.61 -5.73
CA VAL A 8 13.53 -2.34 -4.67
C VAL A 8 14.93 -2.63 -5.18
N ILE A 9 15.95 -2.06 -4.53
CA ILE A 9 17.37 -2.17 -4.84
C ILE A 9 18.11 -3.19 -3.95
N TYR A 10 17.62 -3.45 -2.74
CA TYR A 10 18.12 -4.51 -1.87
C TYR A 10 17.20 -5.73 -1.90
N ARG A 11 17.72 -6.89 -2.29
CA ARG A 11 16.96 -8.14 -2.38
C ARG A 11 17.81 -9.32 -1.91
N PRO A 12 17.20 -10.43 -1.47
CA PRO A 12 17.94 -11.68 -1.30
C PRO A 12 18.59 -12.06 -2.62
N THR A 13 19.91 -12.22 -2.62
CA THR A 13 20.63 -12.72 -3.79
C THR A 13 21.71 -13.72 -3.43
N THR A 14 21.81 -14.74 -4.26
CA THR A 14 22.84 -15.77 -4.29
C THR A 14 23.67 -15.70 -5.56
N GLY A 15 23.43 -14.68 -6.41
CA GLY A 15 23.98 -14.60 -7.76
C GLY A 15 23.35 -15.57 -8.78
N ASN A 16 22.37 -16.39 -8.36
CA ASN A 16 21.63 -17.30 -9.23
C ASN A 16 20.14 -16.91 -9.31
N PRO A 17 19.63 -16.48 -10.48
CA PRO A 17 18.26 -15.99 -10.62
C PRO A 17 17.15 -16.98 -10.24
N ILE A 18 17.38 -18.29 -10.36
CA ILE A 18 16.39 -19.33 -10.01
C ILE A 18 16.36 -19.52 -8.50
N ALA A 19 17.54 -19.56 -7.87
CA ALA A 19 17.65 -19.64 -6.42
C ALA A 19 17.09 -18.38 -5.75
N ASP A 20 17.35 -17.20 -6.32
CA ASP A 20 16.84 -15.91 -5.81
C ASP A 20 15.31 -15.86 -5.83
N LYS A 21 14.67 -16.33 -6.91
CA LYS A 21 13.20 -16.46 -6.97
C LYS A 21 12.64 -17.39 -5.89
N THR A 22 13.36 -18.46 -5.59
CA THR A 22 12.96 -19.43 -4.57
C THR A 22 13.11 -18.81 -3.18
N LEU A 23 14.22 -18.12 -2.92
CA LEU A 23 14.48 -17.40 -1.68
C LEU A 23 13.38 -16.38 -1.40
N ILE A 24 13.06 -15.51 -2.36
CA ILE A 24 12.01 -14.48 -2.24
C ILE A 24 10.64 -15.10 -1.89
N ARG A 25 10.34 -16.29 -2.43
CA ARG A 25 9.07 -16.99 -2.14
C ARG A 25 9.02 -17.54 -0.72
N HIS A 26 10.13 -18.01 -0.18
CA HIS A 26 10.20 -18.70 1.11
C HIS A 26 10.71 -17.84 2.27
N GLN A 27 10.81 -16.52 2.09
CA GLN A 27 11.18 -15.59 3.16
C GLN A 27 10.18 -15.64 4.32
N SER A 28 10.72 -15.68 5.54
CA SER A 28 9.93 -15.45 6.76
C SER A 28 9.44 -13.99 6.82
N PRO A 29 8.43 -13.68 7.65
CA PRO A 29 8.01 -12.29 7.90
C PRO A 29 9.16 -11.37 8.32
N LEU A 30 10.10 -11.88 9.14
CA LEU A 30 11.27 -11.13 9.60
C LEU A 30 12.23 -10.83 8.44
N ASP A 31 12.52 -11.80 7.58
CA ASP A 31 13.36 -11.58 6.40
C ASP A 31 12.71 -10.57 5.44
N ARG A 32 11.40 -10.67 5.23
CA ARG A 32 10.66 -9.71 4.40
C ARG A 32 10.76 -8.30 4.96
N TYR A 33 10.63 -8.16 6.27
CA TYR A 33 10.73 -6.87 6.94
C TYR A 33 12.12 -6.28 6.83
N PHE A 34 13.15 -7.08 7.04
CA PHE A 34 14.54 -6.66 6.88
C PHE A 34 14.77 -6.00 5.50
N TYR A 35 14.42 -6.68 4.40
CA TYR A 35 14.59 -6.10 3.07
C TYR A 35 13.67 -4.91 2.82
N LEU A 36 12.42 -4.95 3.29
CA LEU A 36 11.51 -3.80 3.18
C LEU A 36 12.13 -2.57 3.84
N LYS A 37 12.64 -2.69 5.07
CA LYS A 37 13.30 -1.61 5.80
C LYS A 37 14.50 -1.06 5.04
N GLU A 38 15.43 -1.94 4.63
CA GLU A 38 16.64 -1.54 3.91
C GLU A 38 16.32 -0.71 2.65
N ASN A 39 15.24 -1.05 1.95
CA ASN A 39 14.80 -0.28 0.77
C ASN A 39 14.09 1.01 1.15
N VAL A 40 13.07 0.95 2.01
CA VAL A 40 12.24 2.11 2.35
C VAL A 40 13.07 3.20 3.03
N ASP A 41 14.07 2.84 3.84
CA ASP A 41 14.94 3.80 4.51
C ASP A 41 15.78 4.65 3.53
N VAL A 42 16.27 4.06 2.44
CA VAL A 42 17.14 4.76 1.47
C VAL A 42 16.40 5.33 0.26
N LEU A 43 15.25 4.75 -0.09
CA LEU A 43 14.42 5.19 -1.23
C LEU A 43 13.41 6.25 -0.79
N LYS A 44 12.86 6.98 -1.78
CA LYS A 44 11.89 8.05 -1.55
C LYS A 44 10.58 7.76 -2.23
N LEU A 45 9.49 8.07 -1.54
CA LEU A 45 8.12 7.94 -2.04
C LEU A 45 7.90 8.88 -3.24
N ILE A 46 7.17 8.41 -4.26
CA ILE A 46 6.90 9.18 -5.48
C ILE A 46 5.42 9.62 -5.53
N GLN A 47 4.50 8.70 -5.23
CA GLN A 47 3.07 9.00 -5.18
C GLN A 47 2.35 8.28 -4.05
N VAL A 48 1.25 8.88 -3.58
CA VAL A 48 0.24 8.24 -2.72
C VAL A 48 -1.12 8.44 -3.35
N GLY A 49 -1.89 7.37 -3.42
CA GLY A 49 -3.27 7.35 -3.88
C GLY A 49 -4.25 7.14 -2.74
N LEU A 50 -5.15 8.09 -2.53
CA LEU A 50 -6.24 7.99 -1.56
C LEU A 50 -7.58 8.06 -2.29
N THR A 51 -8.33 6.97 -2.22
CA THR A 51 -9.74 6.92 -2.59
C THR A 51 -10.55 6.85 -1.31
N LEU A 52 -11.46 7.81 -1.13
CA LEU A 52 -12.40 7.83 -0.01
C LEU A 52 -13.77 7.33 -0.48
N SER A 53 -14.46 6.59 0.37
CA SER A 53 -15.85 6.21 0.14
C SER A 53 -16.62 6.08 1.45
N ASP A 54 -17.94 6.10 1.33
CA ASP A 54 -18.81 5.59 2.40
C ASP A 54 -18.77 4.04 2.47
N ALA A 55 -19.57 3.47 3.36
CA ALA A 55 -19.66 2.03 3.57
C ALA A 55 -20.29 1.26 2.39
N ASP A 56 -21.04 1.95 1.52
CA ASP A 56 -21.67 1.38 0.33
C ASP A 56 -20.76 1.50 -0.92
N GLY A 57 -19.61 2.15 -0.78
CA GLY A 57 -18.62 2.32 -1.85
C GLY A 57 -18.91 3.51 -2.78
N ASN A 58 -19.74 4.45 -2.33
CA ASN A 58 -19.99 5.71 -3.02
C ASN A 58 -18.82 6.66 -2.79
N LEU A 59 -18.33 7.26 -3.87
CA LEU A 59 -17.24 8.24 -3.83
C LEU A 59 -17.80 9.62 -3.47
N PRO A 60 -16.98 10.51 -2.87
CA PRO A 60 -17.39 11.89 -2.64
C PRO A 60 -17.64 12.59 -3.98
N ASP A 61 -18.76 13.30 -4.07
CA ASP A 61 -19.17 14.08 -5.24
C ASP A 61 -19.21 15.60 -4.97
N PHE A 62 -19.14 15.99 -3.70
CA PHE A 62 -19.29 17.37 -3.21
C PHE A 62 -20.52 18.09 -3.78
N GLY A 63 -21.60 17.35 -4.07
CA GLY A 63 -22.82 17.88 -4.69
C GLY A 63 -22.69 18.23 -6.17
N THR A 64 -21.70 17.66 -6.87
CA THR A 64 -21.47 17.81 -8.32
C THR A 64 -21.80 16.52 -9.07
N ASP A 65 -21.81 16.57 -10.41
CA ASP A 65 -21.98 15.39 -11.27
C ASP A 65 -20.68 14.55 -11.41
N THR A 66 -19.65 14.86 -10.62
CA THR A 66 -18.33 14.21 -10.69
C THR A 66 -17.92 13.64 -9.35
N CYS A 67 -17.30 12.47 -9.36
CA CYS A 67 -16.72 11.84 -8.17
C CYS A 67 -15.22 12.13 -8.07
N TYR A 68 -14.68 12.16 -6.85
CA TYR A 68 -13.29 12.53 -6.60
C TYR A 68 -12.47 11.42 -5.95
N ILE A 69 -11.24 11.28 -6.44
CA ILE A 69 -10.15 10.51 -5.86
C ILE A 69 -8.91 11.39 -5.83
N TRP A 70 -7.97 11.12 -4.93
CA TRP A 70 -6.78 11.94 -4.75
C TRP A 70 -5.52 11.18 -5.09
N GLU A 71 -4.63 11.84 -5.84
CA GLU A 71 -3.27 11.39 -6.10
C GLU A 71 -2.29 12.49 -5.70
N PHE A 72 -1.48 12.19 -4.70
CA PHE A 72 -0.45 13.09 -4.18
C PHE A 72 0.87 12.75 -4.88
N ASN A 73 1.49 13.74 -5.50
CA ASN A 73 2.75 13.62 -6.22
C ASN A 73 3.85 14.32 -5.42
N PHE A 74 4.90 13.60 -5.00
CA PHE A 74 5.93 14.14 -4.11
C PHE A 74 7.13 14.70 -4.86
N ARG A 75 7.68 15.81 -4.37
CA ARG A 75 8.88 16.45 -4.92
C ARG A 75 10.19 15.92 -4.36
N ASP A 76 10.11 15.11 -3.31
CA ASP A 76 11.24 14.60 -2.53
C ASP A 76 12.21 13.77 -3.37
N PHE A 77 11.70 13.04 -4.37
CA PHE A 77 12.47 12.19 -5.27
C PHE A 77 13.04 12.97 -6.46
N ASP A 78 14.38 12.96 -6.59
CA ASP A 78 15.14 13.53 -7.69
C ASP A 78 15.90 12.41 -8.43
N ILE A 79 15.46 12.10 -9.65
CA ILE A 79 16.03 11.06 -10.50
C ILE A 79 17.53 11.26 -10.79
N THR A 80 18.06 12.49 -10.62
CA THR A 80 19.47 12.79 -10.87
C THR A 80 20.38 12.53 -9.67
N LYS A 81 19.80 12.33 -8.47
CA LYS A 81 20.54 12.23 -7.20
C LYS A 81 20.21 10.99 -6.38
N ASP A 82 18.95 10.57 -6.40
CA ASP A 82 18.45 9.52 -5.52
C ASP A 82 18.65 8.13 -6.11
N TYR A 83 18.70 7.13 -5.22
CA TYR A 83 18.74 5.73 -5.63
C TYR A 83 17.38 5.28 -6.17
N TYR A 84 17.40 4.38 -7.15
CA TYR A 84 16.20 3.78 -7.73
C TYR A 84 16.51 2.47 -8.46
N ASP A 85 15.48 1.66 -8.63
CA ASP A 85 15.48 0.53 -9.56
C ASP A 85 15.15 1.04 -10.98
N VAL A 86 16.02 0.73 -11.94
CA VAL A 86 15.93 1.27 -13.31
C VAL A 86 14.65 0.82 -14.02
N ASP A 87 14.28 -0.45 -13.87
CA ASP A 87 13.09 -1.01 -14.49
C ASP A 87 11.81 -0.36 -13.94
N SER A 88 11.78 -0.10 -12.63
CA SER A 88 10.68 0.61 -11.97
C SER A 88 10.53 2.04 -12.50
N ILE A 89 11.62 2.79 -12.65
CA ILE A 89 11.55 4.15 -13.24
C ILE A 89 11.09 4.12 -14.69
N ILE A 90 11.57 3.17 -15.50
CA ILE A 90 11.12 3.02 -16.89
C ILE A 90 9.62 2.74 -16.94
N LEU A 91 9.13 1.86 -16.07
CA LEU A 91 7.71 1.53 -15.96
C LEU A 91 6.89 2.76 -15.57
N LEU A 92 7.28 3.48 -14.51
CA LEU A 92 6.56 4.66 -14.03
C LEU A 92 6.52 5.80 -15.07
N LYS A 93 7.64 6.05 -15.77
CA LYS A 93 7.66 7.00 -16.91
C LYS A 93 6.67 6.59 -18.00
N LYS A 94 6.64 5.31 -18.35
CA LYS A 94 5.71 4.78 -19.36
C LYS A 94 4.24 4.96 -18.94
N GLN A 95 3.96 4.93 -17.64
CA GLN A 95 2.62 5.13 -17.08
C GLN A 95 2.27 6.61 -16.87
N GLY A 96 3.19 7.51 -17.19
CA GLY A 96 2.93 8.94 -17.28
C GLY A 96 3.37 9.74 -16.06
N ILE A 97 4.17 9.16 -15.16
CA ILE A 97 4.80 9.94 -14.09
C ILE A 97 5.84 10.88 -14.71
N ASP A 98 5.63 12.18 -14.48
CA ASP A 98 6.56 13.24 -14.87
C ASP A 98 7.42 13.64 -13.67
N PHE A 99 8.60 13.02 -13.60
CA PHE A 99 9.54 13.23 -12.50
C PHE A 99 10.08 14.66 -12.42
N GLU A 100 10.21 15.35 -13.55
CA GLU A 100 10.68 16.75 -13.55
C GLU A 100 9.58 17.66 -13.01
N LYS A 101 8.33 17.45 -13.45
CA LYS A 101 7.17 18.14 -12.90
C LYS A 101 7.00 17.89 -11.40
N ASN A 102 7.18 16.64 -10.96
CA ASN A 102 7.13 16.30 -9.53
C ASN A 102 8.21 17.05 -8.74
N ARG A 103 9.46 17.10 -9.24
CA ARG A 103 10.53 17.84 -8.57
C ARG A 103 10.23 19.35 -8.46
N GLU A 104 9.62 19.94 -9.49
CA GLU A 104 9.35 21.38 -9.55
C GLU A 104 8.08 21.81 -8.81
N MET A 105 7.02 21.00 -8.88
CA MET A 105 5.67 21.37 -8.42
C MET A 105 5.03 20.34 -7.47
N GLY A 106 5.74 19.26 -7.15
CA GLY A 106 5.25 18.24 -6.23
C GLY A 106 5.14 18.74 -4.79
N ILE A 107 4.41 17.96 -4.01
CA ILE A 107 4.12 18.19 -2.60
C ILE A 107 5.35 17.80 -1.79
N ASP A 108 5.65 18.58 -0.75
CA ASP A 108 6.65 18.22 0.24
C ASP A 108 6.10 17.14 1.18
N SER A 109 6.82 16.03 1.35
CA SER A 109 6.29 14.91 2.14
C SER A 109 6.08 15.24 3.62
N GLU A 110 6.83 16.17 4.20
CA GLU A 110 6.64 16.62 5.59
C GLU A 110 5.35 17.45 5.72
N GLU A 111 5.07 18.33 4.75
CA GLU A 111 3.82 19.09 4.72
C GLU A 111 2.61 18.16 4.55
N PHE A 112 2.71 17.17 3.66
CA PHE A 112 1.70 16.12 3.52
C PHE A 112 1.48 15.37 4.82
N ALA A 113 2.54 14.95 5.51
CA ALA A 113 2.45 14.25 6.80
C ALA A 113 1.69 15.10 7.84
N TYR A 114 2.05 16.37 7.95
CA TYR A 114 1.39 17.31 8.87
C TYR A 114 -0.10 17.44 8.57
N LEU A 115 -0.48 17.65 7.31
CA LEU A 115 -1.89 17.77 6.91
C LEU A 115 -2.66 16.44 7.08
N LEU A 116 -2.02 15.30 6.81
CA LEU A 116 -2.61 13.99 7.02
C LEU A 116 -2.93 13.76 8.50
N LEU A 117 -2.02 14.12 9.41
CA LEU A 117 -2.24 14.06 10.86
C LEU A 117 -3.42 14.93 11.31
N LEU A 118 -3.59 16.12 10.73
CA LEU A 118 -4.69 17.03 11.06
C LEU A 118 -6.02 16.65 10.40
N SER A 119 -6.00 15.85 9.33
CA SER A 119 -7.20 15.49 8.57
C SER A 119 -8.19 14.59 9.33
N GLY A 120 -7.71 13.88 10.36
CA GLY A 120 -8.47 12.85 11.06
C GLY A 120 -8.57 11.52 10.32
N LEU A 121 -7.88 11.34 9.18
CA LEU A 121 -7.78 10.04 8.49
C LEU A 121 -6.89 9.04 9.24
N VAL A 122 -5.88 9.54 9.95
CA VAL A 122 -4.99 8.76 10.82
C VAL A 122 -5.29 9.06 12.29
N GLY A 123 -5.04 8.10 13.17
CA GLY A 123 -5.32 8.21 14.61
C GLY A 123 -6.80 8.13 15.01
N ASN A 124 -7.72 8.06 14.05
CA ASN A 124 -9.17 8.01 14.29
C ASN A 124 -9.77 6.61 14.11
N TYR A 125 -9.52 5.74 15.08
CA TYR A 125 -9.74 4.29 14.98
C TYR A 125 -11.23 3.86 14.90
N SER A 126 -12.16 4.73 15.27
CA SER A 126 -13.59 4.40 15.30
C SER A 126 -14.31 4.67 13.99
N PHE A 127 -13.75 5.51 13.11
CA PHE A 127 -14.47 6.01 11.93
C PHE A 127 -13.80 5.65 10.60
N VAL A 128 -12.49 5.36 10.59
CA VAL A 128 -11.75 5.09 9.36
C VAL A 128 -11.49 3.58 9.21
N THR A 129 -11.67 3.08 7.98
CA THR A 129 -11.27 1.73 7.58
C THR A 129 -10.31 1.85 6.40
N TRP A 130 -9.13 1.25 6.53
CA TRP A 130 -8.09 1.27 5.51
C TRP A 130 -8.19 0.00 4.66
N ILE A 131 -8.39 0.19 3.36
CA ILE A 131 -8.42 -0.90 2.37
C ILE A 131 -7.19 -0.76 1.47
N THR A 132 -6.43 -1.86 1.35
CA THR A 132 -5.15 -1.88 0.66
C THR A 132 -4.91 -3.20 -0.09
N PHE A 133 -3.86 -3.29 -0.91
CA PHE A 133 -3.50 -4.52 -1.62
C PHE A 133 -1.98 -4.77 -1.53
N HIS A 134 -1.55 -5.83 -0.85
CA HIS A 134 -0.13 -6.20 -0.71
C HIS A 134 0.74 -5.08 -0.13
N SER A 135 0.27 -4.55 0.99
CA SER A 135 0.49 -3.14 1.38
C SER A 135 1.61 -2.87 2.35
N GLY A 136 2.53 -3.83 2.52
CA GLY A 136 3.66 -3.67 3.43
C GLY A 136 4.50 -2.44 3.10
N TYR A 137 4.89 -2.29 1.83
CA TYR A 137 5.67 -1.12 1.38
C TYR A 137 4.86 0.18 1.48
N ASP A 138 3.56 0.16 1.16
CA ASP A 138 2.70 1.34 1.24
C ASP A 138 2.66 1.92 2.66
N PHE A 139 2.39 1.05 3.65
CA PHE A 139 2.40 1.46 5.05
C PHE A 139 3.80 1.84 5.52
N ALA A 140 4.84 1.15 5.06
CA ALA A 140 6.22 1.49 5.40
C ALA A 140 6.59 2.91 4.95
N TYR A 141 6.26 3.29 3.71
CA TYR A 141 6.49 4.66 3.25
C TYR A 141 5.66 5.68 4.01
N LEU A 142 4.38 5.41 4.27
CA LEU A 142 3.56 6.33 5.06
C LEU A 142 4.06 6.47 6.51
N ILE A 143 4.52 5.39 7.16
CA ILE A 143 5.13 5.47 8.49
C ILE A 143 6.42 6.28 8.46
N LYS A 144 7.30 6.06 7.46
CA LYS A 144 8.52 6.87 7.28
C LYS A 144 8.18 8.36 7.15
N VAL A 145 7.20 8.69 6.31
CA VAL A 145 6.74 10.07 6.08
C VAL A 145 6.11 10.68 7.33
N LEU A 146 5.20 9.96 8.01
CA LEU A 146 4.51 10.42 9.22
C LEU A 146 5.44 10.62 10.41
N THR A 147 6.49 9.80 10.53
CA THR A 147 7.43 9.87 11.65
C THR A 147 8.64 10.75 11.37
N GLY A 148 8.95 11.04 10.10
CA GLY A 148 10.16 11.73 9.68
C GLY A 148 11.44 10.98 10.07
N ARG A 149 11.37 9.66 10.25
CA ARG A 149 12.45 8.81 10.77
C ARG A 149 12.64 7.56 9.91
N LEU A 150 13.80 6.92 10.08
CA LEU A 150 14.01 5.56 9.59
C LEU A 150 13.02 4.60 10.27
N LEU A 151 12.67 3.52 9.58
CA LEU A 151 11.76 2.52 10.12
C LEU A 151 12.36 1.81 11.35
N PRO A 152 11.53 1.27 12.26
CA PRO A 152 12.02 0.53 13.42
C PRO A 152 12.91 -0.67 13.07
N ASP A 153 13.81 -1.09 13.95
CA ASP A 153 14.67 -2.24 13.66
C ASP A 153 13.93 -3.59 13.75
N HIS A 154 12.78 -3.62 14.43
CA HIS A 154 12.00 -4.82 14.66
C HIS A 154 10.63 -4.74 14.00
N LEU A 155 10.20 -5.86 13.39
CA LEU A 155 8.88 -5.97 12.75
C LEU A 155 7.73 -5.69 13.72
N GLY A 156 7.86 -6.09 14.98
CA GLY A 156 6.84 -5.82 16.01
C GLY A 156 6.59 -4.33 16.20
N ASP A 157 7.67 -3.56 16.39
CA ASP A 157 7.63 -2.11 16.57
C ASP A 157 7.05 -1.41 15.32
N PHE A 158 7.38 -1.90 14.12
CA PHE A 158 6.77 -1.41 12.89
C PHE A 158 5.26 -1.66 12.84
N MET A 159 4.82 -2.87 13.16
CA MET A 159 3.39 -3.20 13.19
C MET A 159 2.66 -2.43 14.28
N GLU A 160 3.30 -2.12 15.41
CA GLU A 160 2.77 -1.24 16.44
C GLU A 160 2.56 0.18 15.89
N LEU A 161 3.54 0.75 15.17
CA LEU A 161 3.37 2.04 14.52
C LEU A 161 2.23 2.02 13.49
N VAL A 162 2.10 0.96 12.69
CA VAL A 162 0.96 0.81 11.77
C VAL A 162 -0.36 0.86 12.55
N ASN A 163 -0.47 0.15 13.67
CA ASN A 163 -1.66 0.18 14.50
C ASN A 163 -1.91 1.56 15.16
N VAL A 164 -0.86 2.26 15.58
CA VAL A 164 -0.97 3.62 16.15
C VAL A 164 -1.44 4.65 15.13
N PHE A 165 -0.98 4.59 13.88
CA PHE A 165 -1.42 5.59 12.89
C PHE A 165 -2.72 5.19 12.18
N PHE A 166 -2.92 3.91 11.88
CA PHE A 166 -4.00 3.45 11.01
C PHE A 166 -5.10 2.65 11.72
N GLY A 167 -4.87 2.29 12.99
CA GLY A 167 -5.78 1.48 13.79
C GLY A 167 -5.83 0.02 13.35
N SER A 168 -6.73 -0.73 13.99
CA SER A 168 -6.90 -2.15 13.70
C SER A 168 -7.69 -2.40 12.42
N ARG A 169 -8.54 -1.45 11.96
CA ARG A 169 -9.42 -1.58 10.78
C ARG A 169 -8.66 -1.43 9.45
N VAL A 170 -7.59 -2.20 9.30
CA VAL A 170 -6.81 -2.33 8.07
C VAL A 170 -7.14 -3.69 7.44
N TYR A 171 -7.50 -3.69 6.16
CA TYR A 171 -7.80 -4.90 5.41
C TYR A 171 -6.96 -4.96 4.14
N ASP A 172 -5.97 -5.86 4.15
CA ASP A 172 -5.14 -6.14 2.98
C ASP A 172 -5.82 -7.22 2.12
N ILE A 173 -6.28 -6.81 0.94
CA ILE A 173 -6.96 -7.70 -0.03
C ILE A 173 -6.07 -8.89 -0.40
N LYS A 174 -4.75 -8.71 -0.49
CA LYS A 174 -3.82 -9.78 -0.85
C LYS A 174 -3.78 -10.86 0.22
N TYR A 175 -3.92 -10.49 1.48
CA TYR A 175 -4.06 -11.43 2.59
C TYR A 175 -5.43 -12.11 2.56
N MET A 176 -6.51 -11.34 2.49
CA MET A 176 -7.89 -11.85 2.50
C MET A 176 -8.16 -12.83 1.35
N MET A 177 -7.65 -12.55 0.15
CA MET A 177 -7.89 -13.39 -1.02
C MET A 177 -7.29 -14.81 -0.90
N LYS A 178 -6.37 -15.05 0.05
CA LYS A 178 -5.87 -16.42 0.37
C LYS A 178 -7.00 -17.37 0.79
N PHE A 179 -8.12 -16.82 1.25
CA PHE A 179 -9.30 -17.55 1.71
C PHE A 179 -10.43 -17.57 0.66
N CYS A 180 -10.21 -16.99 -0.51
CA CYS A 180 -11.15 -16.99 -1.63
C CYS A 180 -10.69 -17.99 -2.68
N ASN A 181 -11.41 -19.10 -2.83
CA ASN A 181 -11.19 -20.04 -3.93
C ASN A 181 -11.30 -19.27 -5.25
N CYS A 182 -10.30 -19.38 -6.14
CA CYS A 182 -10.14 -18.73 -7.45
C CYS A 182 -9.40 -17.38 -7.53
N LEU A 183 -9.10 -16.70 -6.41
CA LEU A 183 -8.39 -15.41 -6.45
C LEU A 183 -6.88 -15.60 -6.27
N TYR A 184 -6.08 -15.08 -7.22
CA TYR A 184 -4.62 -15.11 -7.18
C TYR A 184 -4.00 -14.08 -8.13
N GLY A 185 -2.71 -13.78 -7.94
CA GLY A 185 -1.98 -12.80 -8.75
C GLY A 185 -2.03 -11.37 -8.19
N GLY A 186 -1.65 -10.39 -8.99
CA GLY A 186 -1.67 -8.96 -8.64
C GLY A 186 -3.07 -8.34 -8.74
N LEU A 187 -3.21 -7.09 -8.31
CA LEU A 187 -4.48 -6.36 -8.22
C LEU A 187 -5.29 -6.44 -9.51
N GLU A 188 -4.68 -6.11 -10.66
CA GLU A 188 -5.32 -6.17 -11.98
C GLU A 188 -5.95 -7.53 -12.31
N ARG A 189 -5.26 -8.62 -11.98
CA ARG A 189 -5.77 -9.97 -12.25
C ARG A 189 -6.96 -10.30 -11.33
N VAL A 190 -6.87 -9.88 -10.08
CA VAL A 190 -7.94 -10.10 -9.09
C VAL A 190 -9.18 -9.29 -9.49
N ALA A 191 -9.01 -8.01 -9.81
CA ALA A 191 -10.06 -7.13 -10.31
C ALA A 191 -10.75 -7.74 -11.55
N LYS A 192 -9.97 -8.15 -12.55
CA LYS A 192 -10.48 -8.81 -13.76
C LYS A 192 -11.28 -10.09 -13.46
N THR A 193 -10.80 -10.90 -12.51
CA THR A 193 -11.48 -12.14 -12.10
C THR A 193 -12.79 -11.87 -11.36
N LEU A 194 -12.88 -10.71 -10.72
CA LEU A 194 -14.08 -10.22 -10.05
C LEU A 194 -14.98 -9.37 -10.97
N GLU A 195 -14.62 -9.22 -12.26
CA GLU A 195 -15.34 -8.39 -13.22
C GLU A 195 -15.45 -6.93 -12.75
N VAL A 196 -14.35 -6.41 -12.20
CA VAL A 196 -14.17 -5.01 -11.83
C VAL A 196 -13.26 -4.36 -12.86
N ASP A 197 -13.79 -3.34 -13.54
CA ASP A 197 -13.06 -2.56 -14.52
C ASP A 197 -12.33 -1.37 -13.86
N ARG A 198 -11.24 -0.92 -14.49
CA ARG A 198 -10.57 0.33 -14.11
C ARG A 198 -11.35 1.51 -14.70
N GLU A 199 -12.02 2.26 -13.84
CA GLU A 199 -12.93 3.34 -14.25
C GLU A 199 -12.21 4.65 -14.60
N ALA A 200 -11.06 4.93 -13.99
CA ALA A 200 -10.33 6.18 -14.18
C ALA A 200 -8.82 5.97 -14.04
N GLY A 201 -8.02 6.73 -14.79
CA GLY A 201 -6.55 6.71 -14.73
C GLY A 201 -5.89 5.50 -15.41
N LYS A 202 -4.61 5.29 -15.13
CA LYS A 202 -3.82 4.18 -15.68
C LYS A 202 -3.32 3.25 -14.57
N CYS A 203 -2.99 2.01 -14.94
CA CYS A 203 -2.30 1.07 -14.07
C CYS A 203 -0.92 1.62 -13.67
N HIS A 204 -0.52 1.43 -12.42
CA HIS A 204 0.68 2.02 -11.81
C HIS A 204 0.63 3.56 -11.75
N GLN A 205 -0.54 4.07 -11.39
CA GLN A 205 -0.74 5.43 -10.89
C GLN A 205 -1.50 5.29 -9.58
N ALA A 206 -0.93 5.79 -8.49
CA ALA A 206 -1.40 5.48 -7.14
C ALA A 206 -2.90 5.83 -6.96
N GLY A 207 -3.36 6.96 -7.51
CA GLY A 207 -4.77 7.35 -7.43
C GLY A 207 -5.70 6.31 -8.08
N SER A 208 -5.38 5.92 -9.32
CA SER A 208 -6.11 4.93 -10.09
C SER A 208 -6.08 3.54 -9.44
N ASP A 209 -4.92 3.12 -8.95
CA ASP A 209 -4.74 1.82 -8.26
C ASP A 209 -5.45 1.79 -6.91
N SER A 210 -5.51 2.92 -6.19
CA SER A 210 -6.28 3.04 -4.95
C SER A 210 -7.80 2.90 -5.17
N LEU A 211 -8.32 3.42 -6.30
CA LEU A 211 -9.73 3.27 -6.67
C LEU A 211 -10.04 1.82 -7.05
N LEU A 212 -9.18 1.22 -7.88
CA LEU A 212 -9.32 -0.19 -8.27
C LEU A 212 -9.26 -1.10 -7.05
N THR A 213 -8.39 -0.81 -6.09
CA THR A 213 -8.30 -1.48 -4.79
C THR A 213 -9.62 -1.44 -4.04
N LEU A 214 -10.22 -0.25 -3.87
CA LEU A 214 -11.52 -0.11 -3.20
C LEU A 214 -12.62 -0.92 -3.90
N LYS A 215 -12.81 -0.74 -5.21
CA LYS A 215 -13.88 -1.42 -5.97
C LYS A 215 -13.69 -2.95 -5.95
N THR A 216 -12.44 -3.40 -6.05
CA THR A 216 -12.08 -4.82 -5.92
C THR A 216 -12.44 -5.36 -4.54
N PHE A 217 -12.15 -4.62 -3.46
CA PHE A 217 -12.56 -5.00 -2.11
C PHE A 217 -14.08 -5.11 -1.98
N MET A 218 -14.85 -4.12 -2.44
CA MET A 218 -16.31 -4.14 -2.36
C MET A 218 -16.91 -5.36 -3.07
N LYS A 219 -16.40 -5.68 -4.27
CA LYS A 219 -16.83 -6.85 -5.03
C LYS A 219 -16.40 -8.17 -4.37
N MET A 220 -15.18 -8.23 -3.82
CA MET A 220 -14.69 -9.39 -3.09
C MET A 220 -15.50 -9.62 -1.82
N TYR A 221 -15.77 -8.57 -1.05
CA TYR A 221 -16.53 -8.61 0.19
C TYR A 221 -17.95 -9.14 -0.05
N SER A 222 -18.68 -8.55 -0.99
CA SER A 222 -20.04 -8.98 -1.33
C SER A 222 -20.11 -10.45 -1.80
N LYS A 223 -19.09 -10.92 -2.53
CA LYS A 223 -19.06 -12.28 -3.08
C LYS A 223 -18.64 -13.36 -2.08
N PHE A 224 -17.69 -13.07 -1.19
CA PHE A 224 -17.06 -14.10 -0.35
C PHE A 224 -17.28 -13.90 1.16
N PHE A 225 -17.58 -12.69 1.62
CA PHE A 225 -17.48 -12.31 3.04
C PHE A 225 -18.73 -11.66 3.61
N SER A 226 -19.82 -11.54 2.85
CA SER A 226 -21.06 -10.86 3.26
C SER A 226 -21.74 -11.42 4.53
N HIS A 227 -21.41 -12.65 4.92
CA HIS A 227 -21.93 -13.32 6.11
C HIS A 227 -20.84 -13.65 7.15
N GLU A 228 -19.60 -13.19 6.95
CA GLU A 228 -18.48 -13.42 7.87
C GLU A 228 -18.16 -12.15 8.68
N ASN A 229 -17.81 -12.31 9.95
CA ASN A 229 -17.21 -11.22 10.71
C ASN A 229 -15.74 -11.06 10.31
N ILE A 230 -15.49 -10.28 9.25
CA ILE A 230 -14.14 -10.08 8.69
C ILE A 230 -13.18 -9.45 9.69
N HIS A 231 -13.69 -8.69 10.66
CA HIS A 231 -12.86 -7.97 11.62
C HIS A 231 -12.09 -8.93 12.53
N GLN A 232 -12.74 -10.01 12.98
CA GLN A 232 -12.11 -10.96 13.89
C GLN A 232 -10.91 -11.68 13.27
N ARG A 233 -10.92 -11.86 11.94
CA ARG A 233 -9.98 -12.76 11.26
C ARG A 233 -8.98 -12.06 10.35
N TYR A 234 -9.32 -10.90 9.79
CA TYR A 234 -8.52 -10.27 8.73
C TYR A 234 -8.03 -8.87 9.09
N SER A 235 -8.54 -8.29 10.18
CA SER A 235 -8.23 -6.90 10.57
C SER A 235 -6.79 -6.78 11.06
N GLY A 236 -6.05 -5.79 10.55
CA GLY A 236 -4.70 -5.46 10.99
C GLY A 236 -3.61 -6.39 10.45
N ILE A 237 -3.95 -7.34 9.57
CA ILE A 237 -2.99 -8.31 9.03
C ILE A 237 -2.53 -7.87 7.63
N LEU A 238 -1.23 -7.60 7.51
CA LEU A 238 -0.59 -7.28 6.24
C LEU A 238 -0.03 -8.56 5.58
N TYR A 239 -0.24 -8.71 4.27
CA TYR A 239 0.26 -9.88 3.56
C TYR A 239 1.79 -9.97 3.64
N GLY A 240 2.31 -11.14 4.04
CA GLY A 240 3.75 -11.39 4.17
C GLY A 240 4.35 -10.95 5.51
N PHE A 241 3.57 -10.29 6.37
CA PHE A 241 4.00 -9.85 7.71
C PHE A 241 3.17 -10.52 8.80
N GLU A 242 2.61 -11.69 8.52
CA GLU A 242 1.77 -12.42 9.47
C GLU A 242 2.63 -12.99 10.60
N VAL A 243 2.73 -12.25 11.71
CA VAL A 243 3.32 -12.75 12.95
C VAL A 243 2.25 -13.59 13.64
N ARG A 244 2.48 -14.91 13.72
CA ARG A 244 1.66 -15.75 14.60
C ARG A 244 2.02 -15.36 16.03
N GLU A 245 1.06 -14.86 16.79
CA GLU A 245 1.17 -14.95 18.24
C GLU A 245 1.42 -16.43 18.55
N LYS A 246 2.51 -16.72 19.27
CA LYS A 246 2.70 -18.07 19.80
C LYS A 246 1.47 -18.36 20.66
N ASP A 247 0.85 -19.52 20.42
CA ASP A 247 -0.23 -20.05 21.24
C ASP A 247 0.10 -19.82 22.73
N GLY A 248 -0.86 -19.23 23.44
CA GLY A 248 -0.63 -18.49 24.68
C GLY A 248 0.25 -19.15 25.73
N GLU A 249 1.16 -18.34 26.28
CA GLU A 249 1.58 -18.47 27.67
C GLU A 249 1.02 -17.24 28.41
N ILE A 250 0.01 -17.51 29.24
CA ILE A 250 -0.52 -16.62 30.29
C ILE A 250 0.49 -16.59 31.43
#